data_AF-A0A6P0S8L0-F1
#
_entry.id   AF-A0A6P0S8L0-F1
#
_cell.length_a   1.000
_cell.length_b   1.000
_cell.length_c   1.000
_cell.angle_alpha   90.00
_cell.angle_beta   90.00
_cell.angle_gamma   90.00
#
_symmetry.space_group_name_H-M   'P 1'
#
loop_
_entity.id
_entity.type
_entity.pdbx_description
1 polymer ?
#
loop_
_entity_poly.entity_id
_entity_poly.type
_entity_poly.pdbx_seq_one_letter_code
_entity_poly.pdbx_strand_id
1 'polypeptide(L)'
;MPESELRKLTEKLLAFRNARDWKQFHNPKDLAIALSIEAAELQEIFLWKKPEEVAKVLSGKQIEIRDELADIASFLLLLCHELDVDLTEAVTAKIEKNATKYPVEKAKGRHAKYDEL
;
A
#
# COMPACT_ATOMS: atom_id res chain seq x y z
N MET A 1 3.22 14.76 21.64
CA MET A 1 3.83 14.62 20.31
C MET A 1 2.77 14.99 19.28
N PRO A 2 3.11 15.71 18.20
CA PRO A 2 2.13 15.96 17.13
C PRO A 2 1.65 14.62 16.57
N GLU A 3 0.36 14.56 16.27
CA GLU A 3 -0.26 13.41 15.64
C GLU A 3 0.31 13.18 14.24
N SER A 4 0.68 11.94 13.91
CA SER A 4 1.24 11.61 12.60
C SER A 4 0.18 11.79 11.51
N GLU A 5 0.61 12.18 10.31
CA GLU A 5 -0.31 12.36 9.17
C GLU A 5 -1.06 11.07 8.82
N LEU A 6 -0.42 9.91 8.97
CA LEU A 6 -1.09 8.61 8.80
C LEU A 6 -2.23 8.42 9.80
N ARG A 7 -2.02 8.80 11.06
CA ARG A 7 -3.06 8.70 12.08
C ARG A 7 -4.24 9.62 11.77
N LYS A 8 -3.99 10.86 11.33
CA LYS A 8 -5.06 11.78 10.87
C LYS A 8 -5.86 11.22 9.70
N LEU A 9 -5.20 10.54 8.76
CA LEU A 9 -5.87 9.88 7.64
C LEU A 9 -6.70 8.69 8.11
N THR A 10 -6.14 7.84 8.98
CA THR A 10 -6.88 6.71 9.58
C THR A 10 -8.12 7.18 10.32
N GLU A 11 -8.04 8.25 11.11
CA GLU A 11 -9.19 8.80 11.84
C GLU A 11 -10.28 9.32 10.89
N LYS A 12 -9.90 9.98 9.78
CA LYS A 12 -10.86 10.39 8.74
C LYS A 12 -11.56 9.20 8.09
N LEU A 13 -10.81 8.13 7.77
CA LEU A 13 -11.36 6.91 7.20
C LEU A 13 -12.32 6.21 8.16
N LEU A 14 -11.96 6.13 9.44
CA LEU A 14 -12.80 5.54 10.49
C LEU A 14 -14.08 6.35 10.67
N ALA A 15 -14.00 7.68 10.69
CA ALA A 15 -15.17 8.54 10.75
C ALA A 15 -16.09 8.33 9.54
N PHE A 16 -15.52 8.27 8.34
CA PHE A 16 -16.26 8.00 7.10
C PHE A 16 -16.99 6.65 7.11
N ARG A 17 -16.27 5.59 7.53
CA ARG A 17 -16.81 4.22 7.67
C ARG A 17 -17.93 4.16 8.70
N ASN A 18 -17.68 4.70 9.89
CA ASN A 18 -18.62 4.60 11.01
C ASN A 18 -19.89 5.43 10.75
N ALA A 19 -19.79 6.57 10.07
CA ALA A 19 -20.95 7.36 9.66
C ALA A 19 -21.91 6.60 8.73
N ARG A 20 -21.47 5.50 8.11
CA ARG A 20 -22.26 4.63 7.23
C ARG A 20 -22.60 3.28 7.86
N ASP A 21 -22.26 3.09 9.13
CA ASP A 21 -22.39 1.81 9.84
C ASP A 21 -21.65 0.65 9.15
N TRP A 22 -20.60 0.96 8.38
CA TRP A 22 -19.86 -0.04 7.59
C TRP A 22 -18.87 -0.86 8.41
N LYS A 23 -18.70 -0.56 9.70
CA LYS A 23 -17.82 -1.33 10.59
C LYS A 23 -18.19 -2.82 10.57
N GLN A 24 -19.47 -3.17 10.45
CA GLN A 24 -19.94 -4.55 10.40
C GLN A 24 -19.43 -5.35 9.19
N PHE A 25 -19.02 -4.68 8.10
CA PHE A 25 -18.48 -5.30 6.89
C PHE A 25 -16.95 -5.25 6.83
N HIS A 26 -16.31 -4.48 7.71
CA HIS A 26 -14.86 -4.23 7.69
C HIS A 26 -14.12 -5.12 8.70
N ASN A 27 -14.35 -6.43 8.66
CA ASN A 27 -13.49 -7.36 9.40
C ASN A 27 -12.14 -7.56 8.66
N PRO A 28 -11.08 -8.05 9.33
CA PRO A 28 -9.75 -8.16 8.71
C PRO A 28 -9.70 -8.98 7.42
N LYS A 29 -10.50 -10.05 7.32
CA LYS A 29 -10.56 -10.91 6.12
C LYS A 29 -11.16 -10.13 4.94
N ASP A 30 -12.27 -9.42 5.14
CA ASP A 30 -12.91 -8.66 4.06
C ASP A 30 -12.11 -7.41 3.66
N LEU A 31 -11.45 -6.74 4.62
CA LEU A 31 -10.52 -5.63 4.33
C LEU A 31 -9.30 -6.08 3.52
N ALA A 32 -8.74 -7.26 3.83
CA ALA A 32 -7.62 -7.83 3.07
C ALA A 32 -8.04 -8.20 1.63
N ILE A 33 -9.27 -8.69 1.44
CA ILE A 33 -9.84 -8.96 0.12
C ILE A 33 -10.00 -7.65 -0.65
N ALA A 34 -10.60 -6.62 -0.04
CA ALA A 34 -10.77 -5.31 -0.67
C ALA A 34 -9.42 -4.73 -1.12
N LEU A 35 -8.41 -4.72 -0.24
CA LEU A 35 -7.06 -4.28 -0.58
C LEU A 35 -6.48 -5.03 -1.80
N SER A 36 -6.69 -6.34 -1.88
CA SER A 36 -6.23 -7.15 -3.00
C SER A 36 -6.95 -6.82 -4.31
N ILE A 37 -8.22 -6.41 -4.24
CA ILE A 37 -9.02 -6.00 -5.40
C ILE A 37 -8.48 -4.68 -5.94
N GLU A 38 -8.30 -3.65 -5.10
CA GLU A 38 -7.77 -2.35 -5.56
C GLU A 38 -6.34 -2.46 -6.11
N ALA A 39 -5.54 -3.38 -5.56
CA ALA A 39 -4.23 -3.69 -6.13
C ALA A 39 -4.32 -4.29 -7.54
N ALA A 40 -5.36 -5.08 -7.81
CA ALA A 40 -5.64 -5.64 -9.13
C ALA A 40 -6.22 -4.58 -10.09
N GLU A 41 -7.04 -3.64 -9.60
CA GLU A 41 -7.54 -2.51 -10.39
C GLU A 41 -6.38 -1.59 -10.83
N LEU A 42 -5.45 -1.28 -9.91
CA LEU A 42 -4.20 -0.60 -10.27
C LEU A 42 -3.40 -1.37 -11.33
N GLN A 43 -3.32 -2.70 -11.19
CA GLN A 43 -2.62 -3.55 -12.16
C GLN A 43 -3.29 -3.51 -13.54
N GLU A 44 -4.63 -3.45 -13.61
CA GLU A 44 -5.38 -3.42 -14.85
C GLU A 44 -5.01 -2.22 -15.74
N ILE A 45 -4.70 -1.07 -15.14
CA ILE A 45 -4.26 0.13 -15.86
C ILE A 45 -3.02 -0.15 -16.73
N PHE A 46 -2.13 -1.03 -16.28
CA PHE A 46 -0.90 -1.43 -16.97
C PHE A 46 -1.06 -2.73 -17.77
N LEU A 47 -2.20 -3.39 -17.69
CA LEU A 47 -2.45 -4.64 -18.37
C LEU A 47 -2.35 -4.46 -19.91
N TRP A 48 -1.68 -5.40 -20.56
CA TRP A 48 -1.39 -5.41 -22.01
C TRP A 48 -0.46 -4.29 -22.52
N LYS A 49 0.17 -3.51 -21.64
CA LYS A 49 1.09 -2.44 -22.02
C LYS A 49 2.51 -2.96 -22.08
N LYS A 50 3.26 -2.56 -23.10
CA LYS A 50 4.70 -2.79 -23.18
C LYS A 50 5.45 -1.75 -22.33
N PRO A 51 6.68 -2.05 -21.88
CA PRO A 51 7.50 -1.11 -21.10
C PRO A 51 7.64 0.27 -21.75
N GLU A 52 7.80 0.34 -23.07
CA GLU A 52 7.91 1.58 -23.83
C GLU A 52 6.62 2.42 -23.85
N GLU A 53 5.46 1.84 -23.54
CA GLU A 53 4.16 2.50 -23.54
C GLU A 53 3.80 3.10 -22.16
N VAL A 54 4.52 2.72 -21.10
CA VAL A 54 4.21 3.12 -19.71
C VAL A 54 4.17 4.63 -19.55
N ALA A 55 5.08 5.38 -20.18
CA ALA A 55 5.09 6.84 -20.10
C ALA A 55 3.79 7.48 -20.62
N LYS A 56 3.16 6.89 -21.64
CA LYS A 56 1.88 7.34 -22.20
C LYS A 56 0.71 6.97 -21.28
N VAL A 57 0.78 5.80 -20.64
CA VAL A 57 -0.22 5.39 -19.62
C VAL A 57 -0.20 6.37 -18.46
N LEU A 58 0.98 6.68 -17.91
CA LEU A 58 1.12 7.59 -16.78
C LEU A 58 0.54 8.99 -17.05
N SER A 59 0.69 9.52 -18.26
CA SER A 59 0.12 10.82 -18.63
C SER A 59 -1.37 10.78 -18.97
N GLY A 60 -1.86 9.66 -19.52
CA GLY A 60 -3.26 9.50 -19.91
C GLY A 60 -4.19 8.95 -18.83
N LYS A 61 -3.64 8.37 -17.75
CA LYS A 61 -4.39 7.66 -16.69
C LYS A 61 -4.02 8.12 -15.28
N GLN A 62 -3.54 9.36 -15.15
CA GLN A 62 -3.03 9.87 -13.87
C GLN A 62 -4.10 9.88 -12.76
N ILE A 63 -5.35 10.17 -13.11
CA ILE A 63 -6.46 10.24 -12.15
C ILE A 63 -6.78 8.83 -11.67
N GLU A 64 -6.98 7.87 -12.58
CA GLU A 64 -7.27 6.49 -12.22
C GLU A 64 -6.16 5.91 -11.35
N ILE A 65 -4.88 6.09 -11.74
CA ILE A 65 -3.74 5.61 -10.92
C ILE A 65 -3.76 6.22 -9.52
N ARG A 66 -4.09 7.51 -9.40
CA ARG A 66 -4.14 8.19 -8.11
C ARG A 66 -5.26 7.63 -7.23
N ASP A 67 -6.41 7.36 -7.82
CA ASP A 67 -7.57 6.86 -7.10
C ASP A 67 -7.30 5.42 -6.60
N GLU A 68 -6.79 4.53 -7.45
CA GLU A 68 -6.44 3.16 -7.03
C GLU A 68 -5.38 3.13 -5.93
N LEU A 69 -4.35 3.99 -6.02
CA LEU A 69 -3.35 4.12 -4.96
C LEU A 69 -3.96 4.62 -3.63
N ALA A 70 -4.94 5.51 -3.71
CA ALA A 70 -5.65 6.01 -2.54
C ALA A 70 -6.55 4.93 -1.91
N ASP A 71 -7.19 4.09 -2.72
CA ASP A 71 -8.03 3.00 -2.25
C ASP A 71 -7.19 1.89 -1.61
N ILE A 72 -6.08 1.49 -2.23
CA ILE A 72 -5.09 0.58 -1.61
C ILE A 72 -4.64 1.10 -0.25
N ALA A 73 -4.25 2.38 -0.17
CA ALA A 73 -3.82 2.98 1.09
C ALA A 73 -4.95 3.01 2.13
N SER A 74 -6.18 3.31 1.71
CA SER A 74 -7.35 3.39 2.59
C SER A 74 -7.67 2.05 3.23
N PHE A 75 -7.73 0.97 2.43
CA PHE A 75 -7.97 -0.37 2.96
C PHE A 75 -6.80 -0.88 3.80
N LEU A 76 -5.56 -0.55 3.46
CA LEU A 76 -4.39 -0.89 4.28
C LEU A 76 -4.47 -0.24 5.66
N LEU A 77 -4.78 1.05 5.73
CA LEU A 77 -4.88 1.78 7.00
C LEU A 77 -6.03 1.27 7.87
N LEU A 78 -7.18 0.97 7.26
CA LEU A 78 -8.31 0.36 7.97
C LEU A 78 -7.97 -1.06 8.46
N LEU A 79 -7.27 -1.86 7.65
CA LEU A 79 -6.84 -3.21 8.04
C LEU A 79 -5.83 -3.16 9.19
N CYS A 80 -4.85 -2.26 9.13
CA CYS A 80 -3.91 -2.02 10.22
C CYS A 80 -4.63 -1.63 11.51
N HIS A 81 -5.66 -0.77 11.43
CA HIS A 81 -6.46 -0.41 12.59
C HIS A 81 -7.20 -1.60 13.21
N GLU A 82 -7.86 -2.43 12.41
CA GLU A 82 -8.59 -3.61 12.91
C GLU A 82 -7.67 -4.73 13.43
N LEU A 83 -6.40 -4.73 13.01
CA LEU A 83 -5.37 -5.67 13.46
C LEU A 83 -4.48 -5.13 14.59
N ASP A 84 -4.69 -3.89 15.05
CA ASP A 84 -3.84 -3.19 16.01
C ASP A 84 -2.36 -3.14 15.60
N VAL A 85 -2.11 -2.82 14.33
CA VAL A 85 -0.76 -2.71 13.75
C VAL A 85 -0.41 -1.24 13.51
N ASP A 86 0.67 -0.76 14.14
CA ASP A 86 1.30 0.50 13.74
C ASP A 86 2.07 0.32 12.43
N LEU A 87 1.50 0.85 11.34
CA LEU A 87 2.09 0.75 10.02
C LEU A 87 3.47 1.44 9.92
N THR A 88 3.68 2.53 10.65
CA THR A 88 4.95 3.29 10.64
C THR A 88 6.04 2.46 11.28
N GLU A 89 5.76 1.88 12.44
CA GLU A 89 6.68 0.98 13.14
C GLU A 89 6.98 -0.27 12.29
N ALA A 90 5.94 -0.91 11.75
CA ALA A 90 6.08 -2.11 10.95
C ALA A 90 6.94 -1.90 9.69
N VAL A 91 6.73 -0.78 8.98
CA VAL A 91 7.53 -0.43 7.81
C VAL A 91 8.98 -0.10 8.20
N THR A 92 9.19 0.67 9.28
CA THR A 92 10.53 1.00 9.79
C THR A 92 11.33 -0.26 10.12
N ALA A 93 10.75 -1.16 10.93
CA ALA A 93 11.39 -2.42 11.30
C ALA A 93 11.67 -3.31 10.07
N LYS A 94 10.78 -3.28 9.07
CA LYS A 94 10.96 -4.03 7.83
C LYS A 94 12.10 -3.46 6.97
N ILE A 95 12.27 -2.14 6.91
CA ILE A 95 13.39 -1.48 6.22
C ILE A 95 14.72 -1.90 6.87
N GLU A 96 14.84 -1.82 8.19
CA GLU A 96 16.05 -2.23 8.92
C GLU A 96 16.40 -3.70 8.66
N LYS A 97 15.40 -4.58 8.75
CA LYS A 97 15.56 -6.00 8.43
C LYS A 97 16.01 -6.22 6.98
N ASN A 98 15.49 -5.44 6.04
CA ASN A 98 15.88 -5.53 4.64
C ASN A 98 17.30 -5.00 4.41
N ALA A 99 17.71 -3.93 5.10
CA ALA A 99 19.08 -3.40 5.02
C ALA A 99 20.13 -4.42 5.50
N THR A 100 19.80 -5.21 6.54
CA THR A 100 20.67 -6.32 6.97
C THR A 100 20.75 -7.43 5.93
N LYS A 101 19.63 -7.75 5.26
CA LYS A 101 19.57 -8.80 4.23
C LYS A 101 20.22 -8.40 2.91
N TYR A 102 20.17 -7.11 2.56
CA TYR A 102 20.67 -6.56 1.30
C TYR A 102 21.66 -5.43 1.58
N PRO A 103 22.88 -5.72 2.09
CA PRO A 103 23.89 -4.70 2.31
C PRO A 103 24.24 -3.97 1.01
N VAL A 104 24.43 -2.64 1.08
CA VAL A 104 24.71 -1.80 -0.10
C VAL A 104 25.85 -2.36 -0.95
N GLU A 105 26.96 -2.76 -0.32
CA GLU A 105 28.15 -3.28 -1.01
C GLU A 105 27.87 -4.55 -1.83
N LYS A 106 26.86 -5.33 -1.47
CA LYS A 106 26.50 -6.57 -2.17
C LYS A 106 25.33 -6.40 -3.13
N ALA A 107 24.36 -5.58 -2.77
CA ALA A 107 23.07 -5.48 -3.47
C ALA A 107 22.98 -4.32 -4.48
N LYS A 108 23.88 -3.34 -4.45
CA LYS A 108 23.76 -2.14 -5.31
C LYS A 108 23.80 -2.52 -6.80
N GLY A 109 22.72 -2.17 -7.52
CA GLY A 109 22.58 -2.44 -8.95
C GLY A 109 22.29 -3.91 -9.31
N ARG A 110 22.03 -4.78 -8.32
CA ARG A 110 21.71 -6.20 -8.51
C ARG A 110 20.28 -6.47 -8.07
N HIS A 111 19.58 -7.33 -8.80
CA HIS A 111 18.23 -7.81 -8.47
C HIS A 111 18.21 -9.26 -7.97
N ALA A 112 19.40 -9.83 -7.73
CA ALA A 112 19.55 -11.18 -7.20
C ALA A 112 18.97 -11.27 -5.78
N LYS A 113 18.46 -12.45 -5.40
CA LYS A 113 17.99 -12.69 -4.04
C LYS A 113 19.16 -12.68 -3.06
N TYR A 114 18.90 -12.45 -1.78
CA TYR A 114 19.94 -12.27 -0.77
C TYR A 114 20.86 -13.50 -0.57
N ASP A 115 20.38 -14.68 -0.93
CA ASP A 115 21.11 -15.94 -0.97
C ASP A 115 21.98 -16.11 -2.25
N GLU A 116 21.84 -15.19 -3.20
CA GLU A 116 22.55 -15.15 -4.49
C GLU A 116 23.42 -13.87 -4.64
N LEU A 117 23.61 -13.09 -3.57
CA LEU A 117 24.33 -11.79 -3.55
C LEU A 117 25.86 -11.88 -3.31
#